data_AF-A0A4Y3RHG2-F1
#
_entry.id   AF-A0A4Y3RHG2-F1
#
_cell.length_a   1.000
_cell.length_b   1.000
_cell.length_c   1.000
_cell.angle_alpha   90.00
_cell.angle_beta   90.00
_cell.angle_gamma   90.00
#
_symmetry.space_group_name_H-M   'P 1'
#
loop_
_entity.id
_entity.type
_entity.pdbx_description
1 polymer ?
#
loop_
_entity_poly.entity_id
_entity_poly.type
_entity_poly.pdbx_seq_one_letter_code
_entity_poly.pdbx_strand_id
1 'polypeptide(L)'
;MPPVVARTRKASGAGSGTGGYRASTPDQDKTIAIGLAGKTVVGAWLRERFGVPEETSWKSSLRSHVLAGGPGDDRLGYDFRIHNGDQTYLYEVKASVGSSGEVTLGDSEVERAAHLGTDETYIIVYVSDVLDRERRRITPLPSPFGAPGLAGYELLSAKMRLRFTLPG
;
A
#
# COMPACT_ATOMS: atom_id res chain seq x y z
N MET A 1 -30.47 58.10 -21.17
CA MET A 1 -31.77 57.41 -21.00
C MET A 1 -31.64 56.00 -21.60
N PRO A 2 -32.17 54.95 -20.93
CA PRO A 2 -32.04 53.54 -21.32
C PRO A 2 -33.12 53.13 -22.34
N PRO A 3 -33.14 51.86 -22.83
CA PRO A 3 -33.95 50.89 -22.10
C PRO A 3 -33.28 49.51 -21.89
N VAL A 4 -33.75 48.85 -20.83
CA VAL A 4 -33.48 47.47 -20.42
C VAL A 4 -34.75 46.65 -20.69
N VAL A 5 -34.68 45.56 -21.47
CA VAL A 5 -35.60 44.39 -21.47
C VAL A 5 -34.86 43.27 -22.25
N ALA A 6 -34.81 41.97 -21.93
CA ALA A 6 -35.40 41.10 -20.92
C ALA A 6 -34.43 39.93 -20.64
N ARG A 7 -34.59 39.31 -19.46
CA ARG A 7 -34.07 37.97 -19.17
C ARG A 7 -34.99 36.90 -19.77
N THR A 8 -34.39 35.90 -20.42
CA THR A 8 -35.03 34.60 -20.64
C THR A 8 -34.03 33.50 -20.28
N ARG A 9 -34.39 32.61 -19.34
CA ARG A 9 -33.70 31.35 -19.06
C ARG A 9 -34.61 30.19 -19.44
N LYS A 10 -34.08 29.24 -20.22
CA LYS A 10 -34.24 27.76 -20.21
C LYS A 10 -33.65 27.26 -21.55
N ALA A 11 -32.58 26.47 -21.62
CA ALA A 11 -32.24 25.14 -21.10
C ALA A 11 -32.21 24.12 -22.26
N SER A 12 -31.02 23.55 -22.51
CA SER A 12 -30.65 22.32 -23.28
C SER A 12 -29.36 22.62 -24.05
N GLY A 13 -28.29 21.84 -24.08
CA GLY A 13 -27.99 20.49 -23.61
C GLY A 13 -26.52 20.18 -23.99
N ALA A 14 -26.12 18.93 -23.80
CA ALA A 14 -24.81 18.33 -24.15
C ALA A 14 -23.61 18.90 -23.37
N GLY A 15 -22.96 18.15 -22.49
CA GLY A 15 -22.43 16.82 -22.75
C GLY A 15 -21.00 16.95 -23.27
N SER A 16 -20.03 17.08 -22.37
CA SER A 16 -18.69 16.51 -22.56
C SER A 16 -18.03 16.35 -21.19
N GLY A 17 -18.06 15.11 -20.71
CA GLY A 17 -17.18 14.68 -19.64
C GLY A 17 -15.77 14.68 -20.18
N THR A 18 -14.96 15.66 -19.79
CA THR A 18 -13.51 15.55 -19.87
C THR A 18 -13.03 14.90 -18.57
N GLY A 19 -13.28 13.59 -18.49
CA GLY A 19 -12.51 12.71 -17.62
C GLY A 19 -11.07 12.79 -18.10
N GLY A 20 -10.28 13.61 -17.42
CA GLY A 20 -8.86 13.74 -17.69
C GLY A 20 -8.19 12.41 -17.40
N TYR A 21 -7.93 11.64 -18.45
CA TYR A 21 -6.95 10.56 -18.42
C TYR A 21 -5.60 11.22 -18.13
N ARG A 22 -5.25 11.32 -16.85
CA ARG A 22 -3.86 11.55 -16.45
C ARG A 22 -3.10 10.34 -16.94
N ALA A 23 -2.38 10.49 -18.04
CA ALA A 23 -1.41 9.50 -18.45
C ALA A 23 -0.44 9.32 -17.28
N SER A 24 -0.49 8.15 -16.64
CA SER A 24 0.53 7.75 -15.67
C SER A 24 1.89 7.83 -16.35
N THR A 25 2.90 8.34 -15.66
CA THR A 25 4.25 8.31 -16.23
C THR A 25 4.75 6.85 -16.25
N PRO A 26 5.57 6.44 -17.24
CA PRO A 26 6.07 5.06 -17.33
C PRO A 26 6.74 4.52 -16.06
N ASP A 27 7.32 5.41 -15.25
CA ASP A 27 7.97 5.08 -13.98
C ASP A 27 6.96 4.74 -12.86
N GLN A 28 5.80 5.39 -12.87
CA GLN A 28 4.70 5.07 -11.95
C GLN A 28 4.07 3.72 -12.29
N ASP A 29 3.81 3.46 -13.57
CA ASP A 29 3.26 2.17 -14.01
C ASP A 29 4.20 1.01 -13.67
N LYS A 30 5.51 1.22 -13.84
CA LYS A 30 6.53 0.25 -13.44
C LYS A 30 6.52 0.01 -11.92
N THR A 31 6.41 1.08 -11.12
CA THR A 31 6.35 0.97 -9.65
C THR A 31 5.11 0.19 -9.21
N ILE A 32 3.95 0.47 -9.82
CA ILE A 32 2.70 -0.25 -9.57
C ILE A 32 2.85 -1.73 -9.96
N ALA A 33 3.43 -2.02 -11.12
CA ALA A 33 3.63 -3.40 -11.59
C ALA A 33 4.55 -4.20 -10.65
N ILE A 34 5.66 -3.60 -10.18
CA ILE A 34 6.57 -4.22 -9.20
C ILE A 34 5.84 -4.49 -7.89
N GLY A 35 5.10 -3.51 -7.37
CA GLY A 35 4.30 -3.65 -6.15
C GLY A 35 3.24 -4.75 -6.27
N LEU A 36 2.54 -4.80 -7.40
CA LEU A 36 1.51 -5.81 -7.67
C LEU A 36 2.09 -7.22 -7.77
N ALA A 37 3.20 -7.38 -8.49
CA ALA A 37 3.91 -8.65 -8.59
C ALA A 37 4.36 -9.14 -7.21
N GLY A 38 4.90 -8.24 -6.38
CA GLY A 38 5.30 -8.54 -5.01
C GLY A 38 4.15 -9.06 -4.17
N LYS A 39 3.05 -8.30 -4.12
CA LYS A 39 1.87 -8.67 -3.30
C LYS A 39 1.22 -9.96 -3.79
N THR A 40 1.16 -10.18 -5.11
CA THR A 40 0.64 -11.44 -5.67
C THR A 40 1.48 -12.64 -5.25
N VAL A 41 2.82 -12.53 -5.32
CA VAL A 41 3.73 -13.59 -4.88
C VAL A 41 3.57 -13.87 -3.38
N VAL A 42 3.48 -12.82 -2.56
CA VAL A 42 3.30 -12.97 -1.10
C VAL A 42 1.93 -13.54 -0.76
N GLY A 43 0.87 -13.12 -1.45
CA GLY A 43 -0.48 -13.66 -1.28
C GLY A 43 -0.51 -15.17 -1.51
N ALA A 44 0.10 -15.64 -2.60
CA ALA A 44 0.22 -17.07 -2.88
C ALA A 44 1.03 -17.81 -1.80
N TRP A 45 2.15 -17.23 -1.34
CA TRP A 45 2.98 -17.79 -0.27
C TRP A 45 2.24 -17.88 1.08
N LEU A 46 1.48 -16.85 1.46
CA LEU A 46 0.67 -16.84 2.67
C LEU A 46 -0.48 -17.86 2.59
N ARG A 47 -1.13 -17.98 1.41
CA ARG A 47 -2.17 -18.98 1.18
C ARG A 47 -1.63 -20.40 1.34
N GLU A 48 -0.46 -20.70 0.78
CA GLU A 48 0.18 -22.02 0.92
C GLU A 48 0.52 -22.33 2.38
N ARG A 49 1.01 -21.33 3.13
CA ARG A 49 1.44 -21.51 4.52
C ARG A 49 0.30 -21.60 5.53
N PHE A 50 -0.77 -20.83 5.33
CA PHE A 50 -1.84 -20.65 6.32
C PHE A 50 -3.22 -21.14 5.84
N GLY A 51 -3.37 -21.53 4.58
CA GLY A 51 -4.66 -21.97 4.02
C GLY A 51 -5.72 -20.86 3.91
N VAL A 52 -5.29 -19.59 3.90
CA VAL A 52 -6.18 -18.42 3.92
C VAL A 52 -6.49 -17.90 2.50
N PRO A 53 -7.76 -17.60 2.17
CA PRO A 53 -8.12 -17.00 0.89
C PRO A 53 -7.60 -15.55 0.75
N GLU A 54 -7.21 -15.16 -0.47
CA GLU A 54 -6.68 -13.82 -0.75
C GLU A 54 -7.73 -12.72 -0.54
N GLU A 55 -9.00 -13.01 -0.80
CA GLU A 55 -10.14 -12.09 -0.69
C GLU A 55 -10.32 -11.57 0.73
N THR A 56 -10.01 -12.44 1.70
CA THR A 56 -10.16 -12.16 3.13
C THR A 56 -8.87 -11.66 3.75
N SER A 57 -7.70 -12.11 3.27
CA SER A 57 -6.40 -11.78 3.85
C SER A 57 -5.78 -10.51 3.25
N TRP A 58 -5.91 -10.26 1.95
CA TRP A 58 -5.35 -9.08 1.27
C TRP A 58 -6.21 -7.84 1.54
N LYS A 59 -5.64 -6.85 2.22
CA LYS A 59 -6.32 -5.62 2.64
C LYS A 59 -5.99 -4.38 1.82
N SER A 60 -4.75 -4.23 1.34
CA SER A 60 -4.34 -3.03 0.59
C SER A 60 -5.02 -2.89 -0.77
N SER A 61 -4.96 -1.68 -1.32
CA SER A 61 -5.75 -1.26 -2.49
C SER A 61 -5.40 -1.98 -3.79
N LEU A 62 -4.15 -2.45 -3.91
CA LEU A 62 -3.67 -3.18 -5.08
C LEU A 62 -4.45 -4.47 -5.34
N ARG A 63 -5.16 -5.02 -4.33
CA ARG A 63 -6.07 -6.15 -4.50
C ARG A 63 -7.11 -5.92 -5.60
N SER A 64 -7.51 -4.67 -5.82
CA SER A 64 -8.52 -4.31 -6.83
C SER A 64 -8.10 -4.63 -8.27
N HIS A 65 -6.80 -4.86 -8.51
CA HIS A 65 -6.28 -5.25 -9.81
C HIS A 65 -6.41 -6.75 -10.09
N VAL A 66 -6.65 -7.57 -9.07
CA VAL A 66 -6.63 -9.05 -9.16
C VAL A 66 -7.92 -9.68 -8.67
N LEU A 67 -8.56 -9.08 -7.65
CA LEU A 67 -9.71 -9.65 -6.95
C LEU A 67 -10.98 -8.84 -7.20
N ALA A 68 -12.08 -9.54 -7.49
CA ALA A 68 -13.42 -8.98 -7.46
C ALA A 68 -13.89 -8.90 -5.99
N GLY A 69 -13.64 -7.78 -5.30
CA GLY A 69 -13.95 -7.74 -3.86
C GLY A 69 -14.00 -6.36 -3.20
N GLY A 70 -13.96 -5.25 -3.95
CA GLY A 70 -13.90 -3.91 -3.37
C GLY A 70 -12.47 -3.35 -3.24
N PRO A 71 -12.33 -2.05 -2.96
CA PRO A 71 -11.16 -1.27 -3.35
C PRO A 71 -9.90 -1.51 -2.51
N GLY A 72 -9.99 -2.18 -1.36
CA GLY A 72 -8.92 -2.22 -0.36
C GLY A 72 -8.70 -0.89 0.36
N ASP A 73 -7.81 -0.87 1.36
CA ASP A 73 -7.52 0.32 2.17
C ASP A 73 -6.04 0.39 2.59
N ASP A 74 -5.29 1.30 1.97
CA ASP A 74 -3.86 1.53 2.26
C ASP A 74 -3.63 2.30 3.57
N ARG A 75 -4.68 2.89 4.15
CA ARG A 75 -4.58 3.61 5.43
C ARG A 75 -4.37 2.66 6.61
N LEU A 76 -4.61 1.36 6.41
CA LEU A 76 -4.37 0.32 7.41
C LEU A 76 -2.88 0.15 7.72
N GLY A 77 -1.99 0.55 6.79
CA GLY A 77 -0.54 0.45 6.98
C GLY A 77 0.02 -0.97 6.89
N TYR A 78 -0.70 -1.89 6.23
CA TYR A 78 -0.22 -3.24 5.90
C TYR A 78 -0.98 -3.79 4.69
N ASP A 79 -0.38 -4.76 4.01
CA ASP A 79 -0.95 -5.40 2.83
C ASP A 79 -1.85 -6.59 3.16
N PHE A 80 -1.44 -7.43 4.12
CA PHE A 80 -2.19 -8.64 4.50
C PHE A 80 -2.41 -8.72 6.00
N ARG A 81 -3.55 -9.29 6.39
CA ARG A 81 -3.85 -9.66 7.78
C ARG A 81 -4.20 -11.13 7.87
N ILE A 82 -3.43 -11.86 8.67
CA ILE A 82 -3.65 -13.29 8.94
C ILE A 82 -3.95 -13.46 10.42
N HIS A 83 -4.99 -14.23 10.73
CA HIS A 83 -5.26 -14.69 12.10
C HIS A 83 -4.81 -16.14 12.23
N ASN A 84 -4.04 -16.46 13.26
CA ASN A 84 -3.59 -17.82 13.54
C ASN A 84 -3.65 -18.06 15.06
N GLY A 85 -4.71 -18.75 15.50
CA GLY A 85 -5.08 -18.79 16.91
C GLY A 85 -5.39 -17.40 17.43
N ASP A 86 -4.85 -17.07 18.59
CA ASP A 86 -5.02 -15.76 19.24
C ASP A 86 -4.09 -14.68 18.67
N GLN A 87 -3.15 -15.03 17.79
CA GLN A 87 -2.21 -14.09 17.21
C GLN A 87 -2.72 -13.52 15.88
N THR A 88 -2.60 -12.21 15.73
CA THR A 88 -2.81 -11.50 14.47
C THR A 88 -1.46 -11.11 13.85
N TYR A 89 -1.24 -11.49 12.59
CA TYR A 89 -0.06 -11.13 11.82
C TYR A 89 -0.41 -10.10 10.76
N LEU A 90 0.34 -9.01 10.74
CA LEU A 90 0.22 -7.91 9.80
C LEU A 90 1.44 -7.94 8.88
N TYR A 91 1.24 -8.22 7.59
CA TYR A 91 2.32 -8.31 6.62
C TYR A 91 2.31 -7.11 5.69
N GLU A 92 3.45 -6.45 5.56
CA GLU A 92 3.69 -5.35 4.62
C GLU A 92 4.69 -5.79 3.56
N VAL A 93 4.35 -5.66 2.27
CA VAL A 93 5.18 -6.18 1.17
C VAL A 93 6.04 -5.09 0.56
N LYS A 94 7.35 -5.34 0.49
CA LYS A 94 8.31 -4.47 -0.19
C LYS A 94 9.00 -5.25 -1.29
N ALA A 95 8.71 -4.91 -2.54
CA ALA A 95 9.23 -5.63 -3.69
C ALA A 95 10.24 -4.80 -4.49
N SER A 96 11.24 -5.48 -5.03
CA SER A 96 12.33 -4.89 -5.80
C SER A 96 12.64 -5.76 -7.02
N VAL A 97 13.11 -5.12 -8.10
CA VAL A 97 13.66 -5.84 -9.27
C VAL A 97 15.06 -6.39 -9.02
N GLY A 98 15.73 -5.94 -7.96
CA GLY A 98 17.04 -6.42 -7.54
C GLY A 98 17.05 -6.82 -6.07
N SER A 99 18.24 -6.85 -5.49
CA SER A 99 18.49 -7.39 -4.14
C SER A 99 19.29 -6.43 -3.25
N SER A 100 19.03 -5.11 -3.34
CA SER A 100 19.74 -4.10 -2.54
C SER A 100 19.56 -4.27 -1.02
N GLY A 101 18.45 -4.89 -0.60
CA GLY A 101 18.14 -5.05 0.83
C GLY A 101 17.59 -3.77 1.48
N GLU A 102 17.25 -2.77 0.66
CA GLU A 102 16.70 -1.50 1.13
C GLU A 102 15.18 -1.49 0.99
N VAL A 103 14.51 -0.96 2.01
CA VAL A 103 13.06 -0.78 2.01
C VAL A 103 12.71 0.63 2.47
N THR A 104 11.65 1.19 1.90
CA THR A 104 11.08 2.47 2.35
C THR A 104 9.73 2.20 2.97
N LEU A 105 9.51 2.74 4.18
CA LEU A 105 8.21 2.70 4.83
C LEU A 105 7.45 4.01 4.61
N GLY A 106 6.16 3.90 4.28
CA GLY A 106 5.23 5.02 4.23
C GLY A 106 4.71 5.41 5.61
N ASP A 107 4.05 6.56 5.71
CA ASP A 107 3.57 7.10 6.99
C ASP A 107 2.61 6.13 7.72
N SER A 108 1.65 5.52 7.01
CA SER A 108 0.69 4.59 7.62
C SER A 108 1.35 3.31 8.11
N GLU A 109 2.37 2.82 7.41
CA GLU A 109 3.14 1.63 7.77
C GLU A 109 4.00 1.90 9.01
N VAL A 110 4.65 3.06 9.07
CA VAL A 110 5.41 3.49 10.26
C VAL A 110 4.48 3.62 11.46
N GLU A 111 3.36 4.33 11.29
CA GLU A 111 2.37 4.51 12.36
C GLU A 111 1.85 3.17 12.86
N ARG A 112 1.51 2.26 11.94
CA ARG A 112 0.98 0.94 12.27
C ARG A 112 2.01 0.06 12.97
N ALA A 113 3.22 -0.03 12.45
CA ALA A 113 4.29 -0.87 12.99
C ALA A 113 4.77 -0.41 14.37
N ALA A 114 4.64 0.88 14.67
CA ALA A 114 4.99 1.47 15.97
C ALA A 114 3.91 1.27 17.05
N HIS A 115 2.65 1.01 16.67
CA HIS A 115 1.51 0.92 17.59
C HIS A 115 0.77 -0.41 17.45
N LEU A 116 1.46 -1.52 17.75
CA LEU A 116 0.88 -2.85 17.71
C LEU A 116 0.09 -3.15 18.99
N GLY A 117 -1.02 -3.85 18.84
CA GLY A 117 -1.71 -4.52 19.94
C GLY A 117 -0.84 -5.64 20.52
N THR A 118 -1.20 -6.10 21.72
CA THR A 118 -0.43 -7.13 22.45
C THR A 118 -0.38 -8.48 21.74
N ASP A 119 -1.39 -8.77 20.93
CA ASP A 119 -1.55 -9.99 20.13
C ASP A 119 -1.23 -9.76 18.65
N GLU A 120 -0.54 -8.66 18.32
CA GLU A 120 -0.21 -8.31 16.94
C GLU A 120 1.29 -8.39 16.67
N THR A 121 1.64 -9.00 15.54
CA THR A 121 3.01 -9.05 15.04
C THR A 121 3.07 -8.41 13.67
N TYR A 122 3.91 -7.39 13.50
CA TYR A 122 4.15 -6.75 12.21
C TYR A 122 5.39 -7.33 11.54
N ILE A 123 5.26 -7.69 10.27
CA ILE A 123 6.29 -8.37 9.50
C ILE A 123 6.42 -7.66 8.15
N ILE A 124 7.64 -7.21 7.83
CA ILE A 124 7.94 -6.74 6.48
C ILE A 124 8.31 -7.97 5.65
N VAL A 125 7.69 -8.16 4.50
CA VAL A 125 8.05 -9.22 3.56
C VAL A 125 8.77 -8.57 2.39
N TYR A 126 10.10 -8.67 2.40
CA TYR A 126 10.92 -8.20 1.29
C TYR A 126 10.96 -9.24 0.18
N VAL A 127 10.61 -8.84 -1.05
CA VAL A 127 10.66 -9.69 -2.24
C VAL A 127 11.72 -9.15 -3.18
N SER A 128 12.89 -9.81 -3.22
CA SER A 128 13.96 -9.46 -4.15
C SER A 128 13.72 -10.09 -5.51
N ASP A 129 14.28 -9.47 -6.55
CA ASP A 129 14.27 -9.99 -7.92
C ASP A 129 12.87 -10.41 -8.40
N VAL A 130 11.85 -9.63 -8.05
CA VAL A 130 10.44 -10.05 -8.09
C VAL A 130 9.95 -10.53 -9.46
N LEU A 131 10.54 -9.99 -10.54
CA LEU A 131 10.20 -10.31 -11.93
C LEU A 131 10.97 -11.51 -12.49
N ASP A 132 11.99 -12.02 -11.78
CA ASP A 132 12.79 -13.17 -12.18
C ASP A 132 12.41 -14.38 -11.33
N ARG A 133 11.68 -15.34 -11.90
CA ARG A 133 11.16 -16.49 -11.16
C ARG A 133 12.25 -17.33 -10.48
N GLU A 134 13.40 -17.49 -11.11
CA GLU A 134 14.48 -18.36 -10.61
C GLU A 134 15.28 -17.67 -9.50
N ARG A 135 15.47 -16.36 -9.63
CA ARG A 135 16.21 -15.54 -8.67
C ARG A 135 15.36 -14.97 -7.56
N ARG A 136 14.03 -14.89 -7.73
CA ARG A 136 13.10 -14.33 -6.74
C ARG A 136 13.27 -14.98 -5.37
N ARG A 137 13.35 -14.15 -4.33
CA ARG A 137 13.37 -14.61 -2.93
C ARG A 137 12.35 -13.84 -2.11
N ILE A 138 11.70 -14.54 -1.19
CA ILE A 138 10.79 -13.98 -0.21
C ILE A 138 11.51 -14.02 1.14
N THR A 139 11.74 -12.85 1.73
CA THR A 139 12.48 -12.71 2.98
C THR A 139 11.59 -11.99 4.00
N PRO A 140 11.01 -12.71 4.97
CA PRO A 140 10.33 -12.09 6.11
C PRO A 140 11.36 -11.42 7.02
N LEU A 141 11.10 -10.17 7.38
CA LEU A 141 11.92 -9.35 8.24
C LEU A 141 11.09 -8.90 9.46
N PRO A 142 11.71 -8.74 10.64
CA PRO A 142 11.01 -8.32 11.85
C PRO A 142 10.46 -6.89 11.69
N SER A 143 9.49 -6.53 12.54
CA SER A 143 9.09 -5.14 12.71
C SER A 143 10.31 -4.29 13.09
N PRO A 144 10.53 -3.13 12.43
CA PRO A 144 11.64 -2.26 12.78
C PRO A 144 11.54 -1.71 14.22
N PHE A 145 10.36 -1.72 14.84
CA PHE A 145 10.16 -1.16 16.19
C PHE A 145 10.02 -2.23 17.30
N GLY A 146 10.25 -3.51 16.98
CA GLY A 146 10.02 -4.62 17.91
C GLY A 146 11.04 -4.81 19.04
N ALA A 147 12.15 -4.05 19.04
CA ALA A 147 13.23 -4.13 20.03
C ALA A 147 13.79 -2.72 20.31
N PRO A 148 14.60 -2.51 21.37
CA PRO A 148 15.38 -1.28 21.50
C PRO A 148 16.31 -1.09 20.29
N GLY A 149 16.14 0.01 19.56
CA GLY A 149 16.78 0.22 18.24
C GLY A 149 15.94 -0.33 17.08
N LEU A 150 16.43 -0.25 15.84
CA LEU A 150 15.63 -0.65 14.68
C LEU A 150 15.71 -2.16 14.38
N ALA A 151 15.58 -3.07 15.33
CA ALA A 151 15.51 -4.54 15.10
C ALA A 151 16.43 -5.15 13.98
N GLY A 152 17.68 -4.68 13.85
CA GLY A 152 18.62 -5.13 12.81
C GLY A 152 18.62 -4.35 11.50
N TYR A 153 17.85 -3.26 11.41
CA TYR A 153 17.88 -2.29 10.32
C TYR A 153 18.86 -1.14 10.62
N GLU A 154 19.52 -0.65 9.57
CA GLU A 154 20.22 0.62 9.57
C GLU A 154 19.31 1.70 8.95
N LEU A 155 19.15 2.84 9.62
CA LEU A 155 18.37 3.95 9.09
C LEU A 155 19.18 4.71 8.05
N LEU A 156 18.97 4.39 6.77
CA LEU A 156 19.67 5.08 5.67
C LEU A 156 19.14 6.50 5.43
N SER A 157 17.84 6.72 5.56
CA SER A 157 17.22 8.04 5.50
C SER A 157 15.83 8.03 6.14
N ALA A 158 15.39 9.18 6.65
CA ALA A 158 14.04 9.37 7.19
C ALA A 158 13.31 10.47 6.42
N LYS A 159 12.11 10.18 5.91
CA LYS A 159 11.14 11.21 5.52
C LYS A 159 10.26 11.50 6.72
N MET A 160 10.13 12.77 7.09
CA MET A 160 9.34 13.19 8.25
C MET A 160 8.28 14.22 7.81
N ARG A 161 7.02 13.97 8.17
CA ARG A 161 5.91 14.93 8.02
C ARG A 161 5.44 15.35 9.41
N LEU A 162 5.66 16.62 9.74
CA LEU A 162 5.21 17.20 10.99
C LEU A 162 3.94 18.02 10.75
N ARG A 163 2.97 17.91 11.65
CA ARG A 163 1.82 18.80 11.75
C ARG A 163 1.91 19.52 13.08
N PHE A 164 1.77 20.83 13.06
CA PHE A 164 1.67 21.66 14.25
C PHE A 164 0.39 22.50 14.20
N THR A 165 -0.07 22.92 15.37
CA THR A 165 -1.18 23.86 15.51
C THR A 165 -0.60 25.25 15.70
N LEU A 166 -1.12 26.24 14.96
CA LEU A 166 -0.75 27.63 15.19
C LEU A 166 -1.44 28.12 16.47
N PRO A 167 -0.78 28.95 17.31
CA PRO A 167 -1.48 29.73 18.32
C PRO A 167 -2.52 30.61 17.63
N GLY A 168 -3.74 30.63 18.17
CA GLY A 168 -4.84 31.49 17.69
C GLY A 168 -4.62 32.96 17.99
#